data_AF-A0A0N0DMH5-F1
#
_entry.id   AF-A0A0N0DMH5-F1
#
_cell.length_a   1.000
_cell.length_b   1.000
_cell.length_c   1.000
_cell.angle_alpha   90.00
_cell.angle_beta   90.00
_cell.angle_gamma   90.00
#
_symmetry.space_group_name_H-M   'P 1'
#
loop_
_entity.id
_entity.type
_entity.pdbx_description
1 polymer ?
#
loop_
_entity_poly.entity_id
_entity_poly.type
_entity_poly.pdbx_seq_one_letter_code
_entity_poly.pdbx_strand_id
1 'polypeptide(L)'
;MEQFNQEQLYGVVIQTMTAASQLPMVKVNREEFLKTRFKDSPYLDKIIADGPTAVFTTKALRKEAEKIINDMTTKTSLISFAAGLPGNPFTAVAAGTADIAQYFGFALNLSQQIAYLFGEDELFVGEGKEISEEVQIRIIAYIGVMFGAGGSAVLLNKVSKTVGANIGKKVAMQALTKTTWYPLVKKVAAVIGVKITKKTVEKTIANAVPILGGLISGGLTYFTFQPMGGMLADTFVKKINGDFDGELELTEAFKASLEEEKELGIIEAEFTEASES
;
A
#
# COMPACT_ATOMS: atom_id res chain seq x y z
N MET A 1 5.41 16.72 -22.44
CA MET A 1 4.95 15.86 -21.33
C MET A 1 4.24 16.78 -20.36
N GLU A 2 2.93 16.59 -20.14
CA GLU A 2 2.24 17.33 -19.06
C GLU A 2 2.92 17.00 -17.73
N GLN A 3 3.41 18.04 -17.05
CA GLN A 3 3.87 17.94 -15.68
C GLN A 3 2.62 17.84 -14.80
N PHE A 4 2.26 16.63 -14.38
CA PHE A 4 1.24 16.46 -13.35
C PHE A 4 1.73 17.11 -12.05
N ASN A 5 0.93 18.01 -11.48
CA ASN A 5 1.25 18.56 -10.17
C ASN A 5 0.95 17.54 -9.06
N GLN A 6 1.53 17.73 -7.86
CA GLN A 6 1.38 16.75 -6.78
C GLN A 6 -0.07 16.52 -6.34
N GLU A 7 -0.92 17.53 -6.41
CA GLU A 7 -2.34 17.42 -6.02
C GLU A 7 -3.12 16.54 -6.98
N GLN A 8 -2.87 16.67 -8.29
CA GLN A 8 -3.44 15.80 -9.30
C GLN A 8 -3.00 14.34 -9.09
N LEU A 9 -1.71 14.11 -8.82
CA LEU A 9 -1.19 12.78 -8.54
C LEU A 9 -1.78 12.18 -7.27
N TYR A 10 -1.94 12.99 -6.22
CA TYR A 10 -2.61 12.59 -4.99
C TYR A 10 -4.07 12.20 -5.26
N GLY A 11 -4.80 13.02 -6.00
CA GLY A 11 -6.18 12.74 -6.42
C GLY A 11 -6.31 11.42 -7.19
N VAL A 12 -5.39 11.16 -8.13
CA VAL A 12 -5.32 9.88 -8.87
C VAL A 12 -5.12 8.69 -7.93
N VAL A 13 -4.26 8.81 -6.92
CA VAL A 13 -4.07 7.76 -5.92
C VAL A 13 -5.36 7.53 -5.14
N ILE A 14 -5.97 8.57 -4.57
CA ILE A 14 -7.18 8.42 -3.75
C ILE A 14 -8.32 7.81 -4.56
N GLN A 15 -8.53 8.27 -5.80
CA GLN A 15 -9.55 7.72 -6.69
C GLN A 15 -9.29 6.24 -7.00
N THR A 16 -8.05 5.89 -7.34
CA THR A 16 -7.67 4.52 -7.67
C THR A 16 -7.81 3.59 -6.47
N MET A 17 -7.35 4.01 -5.29
CA MET A 17 -7.45 3.21 -4.06
C MET A 17 -8.89 3.06 -3.61
N THR A 18 -9.71 4.10 -3.75
CA THR A 18 -11.15 4.05 -3.48
C THR A 18 -11.81 3.04 -4.41
N ALA A 19 -11.60 3.13 -5.72
CA ALA A 19 -12.14 2.18 -6.69
C ALA A 19 -11.69 0.74 -6.40
N ALA A 20 -10.40 0.55 -6.12
CA ALA A 20 -9.84 -0.76 -5.77
C ALA A 20 -10.46 -1.35 -4.51
N SER A 21 -10.66 -0.55 -3.44
CA SER A 21 -11.24 -1.01 -2.18
C SER A 21 -12.67 -1.55 -2.28
N GLN A 22 -13.41 -1.15 -3.32
CA GLN A 22 -14.78 -1.60 -3.57
C GLN A 22 -14.84 -2.96 -4.28
N LEU A 23 -13.71 -3.47 -4.79
CA LEU A 23 -13.67 -4.77 -5.43
C LEU A 23 -13.85 -5.89 -4.38
N PRO A 24 -14.73 -6.88 -4.62
CA PRO A 24 -15.06 -7.92 -3.64
C PRO A 24 -13.87 -8.71 -3.09
N MET A 25 -12.79 -8.84 -3.88
CA MET A 25 -11.60 -9.58 -3.48
C MET A 25 -10.57 -8.78 -2.68
N VAL A 26 -10.82 -7.49 -2.40
CA VAL A 26 -9.76 -6.59 -1.89
C VAL A 26 -9.71 -6.54 -0.38
N LYS A 27 -10.84 -6.40 0.30
CA LYS A 27 -10.89 -6.33 1.76
C LYS A 27 -10.58 -7.71 2.35
N VAL A 28 -9.67 -7.75 3.31
CA VAL A 28 -9.31 -8.95 4.06
C VAL A 28 -9.85 -8.75 5.47
N ASN A 29 -10.71 -9.65 5.96
CA ASN A 29 -11.09 -9.63 7.36
C ASN A 29 -9.91 -10.18 8.20
N ARG A 30 -9.40 -9.37 9.13
CA ARG A 30 -8.21 -9.71 9.93
C ARG A 30 -8.42 -10.99 10.73
N GLU A 31 -9.54 -11.11 11.43
CA GLU A 31 -9.81 -12.26 12.30
C GLU A 31 -9.95 -13.55 11.49
N GLU A 32 -10.71 -13.52 10.40
CA GLU A 32 -10.89 -14.67 9.50
C GLU A 32 -9.56 -15.08 8.84
N PHE A 33 -8.76 -14.10 8.41
CA PHE A 33 -7.42 -14.34 7.87
C PHE A 33 -6.53 -15.04 8.90
N LEU A 34 -6.46 -14.52 10.13
CA LEU A 34 -5.65 -15.11 11.20
C LEU A 34 -6.15 -16.50 11.60
N LYS A 35 -7.46 -16.70 11.73
CA LYS A 35 -8.09 -18.01 11.98
C LYS A 35 -7.71 -19.01 10.91
N THR A 36 -7.82 -18.63 9.65
CA THR A 36 -7.49 -19.51 8.52
C THR A 36 -6.00 -19.84 8.51
N ARG A 37 -5.15 -18.83 8.71
CA ARG A 37 -3.70 -18.99 8.59
C ARG A 37 -3.07 -19.77 9.74
N PHE A 38 -3.59 -19.57 10.95
CA PHE A 38 -3.07 -20.17 12.18
C PHE A 38 -4.01 -21.21 12.77
N LYS A 39 -4.89 -21.83 11.96
CA LYS A 39 -5.92 -22.79 12.41
C LYS A 39 -5.37 -23.94 13.25
N ASP A 40 -4.14 -24.39 12.97
CA ASP A 40 -3.49 -25.51 13.64
C ASP A 40 -2.59 -25.06 14.81
N SER A 41 -2.56 -23.75 15.11
CA SER A 41 -1.77 -23.20 16.22
C SER A 41 -2.49 -23.41 17.55
N PRO A 42 -1.84 -23.96 18.59
CA PRO A 42 -2.40 -24.04 19.93
C PRO A 42 -2.57 -22.65 20.59
N TYR A 43 -2.02 -21.60 19.98
CA TYR A 43 -2.08 -20.22 20.49
C TYR A 43 -3.07 -19.34 19.72
N LEU A 44 -4.02 -19.94 18.99
CA LEU A 44 -4.91 -19.21 18.08
C LEU A 44 -5.63 -18.03 18.76
N ASP A 45 -6.17 -18.21 19.97
CA ASP A 45 -6.88 -17.15 20.70
C ASP A 45 -5.96 -15.96 21.00
N LYS A 46 -4.70 -16.23 21.39
CA LYS A 46 -3.69 -15.20 21.64
C LYS A 46 -3.28 -14.48 20.35
N ILE A 47 -3.18 -15.21 19.23
CA ILE A 47 -2.86 -14.63 17.91
C ILE A 47 -3.98 -13.69 17.45
N ILE A 48 -5.24 -14.08 17.63
CA ILE A 48 -6.39 -13.24 17.25
C ILE A 48 -6.41 -11.97 18.10
N ALA A 49 -6.26 -12.12 19.42
CA ALA A 49 -6.36 -11.02 20.39
C ALA A 49 -5.16 -10.06 20.35
N ASP A 50 -3.93 -10.57 20.38
CA ASP A 50 -2.70 -9.78 20.55
C ASP A 50 -1.87 -9.69 19.26
N GLY A 51 -2.30 -10.34 18.18
CA GLY A 51 -1.55 -10.42 16.93
C GLY A 51 -0.46 -11.51 16.92
N PRO A 52 0.00 -11.95 15.74
CA PRO A 52 1.02 -13.00 15.64
C PRO A 52 2.37 -12.65 16.27
N THR A 53 2.70 -11.36 16.37
CA THR A 53 3.95 -10.85 16.96
C THR A 53 4.06 -11.11 18.46
N ALA A 54 2.92 -11.33 19.16
CA ALA A 54 2.90 -11.72 20.56
C ALA A 54 3.29 -13.19 20.80
N VAL A 55 3.38 -14.00 19.74
CA VAL A 55 3.60 -15.45 19.82
C VAL A 55 4.84 -15.88 19.05
N PHE A 56 5.10 -15.29 17.89
CA PHE A 56 6.16 -15.73 16.98
C PHE A 56 7.28 -14.70 16.84
N THR A 57 8.49 -15.20 16.57
CA THR A 57 9.64 -14.34 16.28
C THR A 57 9.48 -13.64 14.93
N THR A 58 10.11 -12.47 14.77
CA THR A 58 10.14 -11.73 13.50
C THR A 58 10.66 -12.57 12.34
N LYS A 59 11.66 -13.43 12.58
CA LYS A 59 12.20 -14.38 11.59
C LYS A 59 11.15 -15.40 11.13
N ALA A 60 10.38 -15.96 12.06
CA ALA A 60 9.31 -16.91 11.73
C ALA A 60 8.18 -16.23 10.94
N LEU A 61 7.77 -15.03 11.36
CA LEU A 61 6.78 -14.22 10.65
C LEU A 61 7.26 -13.83 9.26
N ARG A 62 8.54 -13.50 9.08
CA ARG A 62 9.09 -13.18 7.75
C ARG A 62 9.07 -14.37 6.79
N LYS A 63 9.32 -15.58 7.29
CA LYS A 63 9.16 -16.83 6.51
C LYS A 63 7.69 -17.10 6.19
N GLU A 64 6.78 -16.77 7.10
CA GLU A 64 5.35 -16.90 6.87
C GLU A 64 4.84 -15.89 5.83
N ALA A 65 5.39 -14.67 5.82
CA ALA A 65 5.12 -13.65 4.81
C ALA A 65 5.51 -14.13 3.41
N GLU A 66 6.63 -14.83 3.27
CA GLU A 66 7.07 -15.45 2.01
C GLU A 66 6.00 -16.38 1.41
N LYS A 67 5.36 -17.19 2.27
CA LYS A 67 4.28 -18.06 1.82
C LYS A 67 3.05 -17.26 1.37
N ILE A 68 2.65 -16.23 2.12
CA ILE A 68 1.54 -15.32 1.72
C ILE A 68 1.84 -14.67 0.37
N ILE A 69 3.07 -14.20 0.18
CA ILE A 69 3.51 -13.57 -1.06
C ILE A 69 3.44 -14.58 -2.21
N ASN A 70 3.94 -15.80 -2.01
CA ASN A 70 3.83 -16.87 -3.01
C ASN A 70 2.38 -17.22 -3.34
N ASP A 71 1.53 -17.44 -2.33
CA ASP A 71 0.12 -17.79 -2.50
C ASP A 71 -0.63 -16.71 -3.30
N MET A 72 -0.44 -15.44 -2.92
CA MET A 72 -1.05 -14.31 -3.62
C MET A 72 -0.52 -14.17 -5.04
N THR A 73 0.80 -14.26 -5.21
CA THR A 73 1.46 -14.12 -6.51
C THR A 73 1.00 -15.22 -7.48
N THR A 74 0.89 -16.46 -7.02
CA THR A 74 0.36 -17.56 -7.84
C THR A 74 -1.10 -17.30 -8.21
N LYS A 75 -1.95 -16.90 -7.25
CA LYS A 75 -3.36 -16.58 -7.50
C LYS A 75 -3.51 -15.45 -8.53
N THR A 76 -2.79 -14.35 -8.37
CA THR A 76 -2.87 -13.21 -9.30
C THR A 76 -2.29 -13.55 -10.66
N SER A 77 -1.23 -14.35 -10.72
CA SER A 77 -0.65 -14.83 -11.97
C SER A 77 -1.62 -15.71 -12.76
N LEU A 78 -2.33 -16.62 -12.08
CA LEU A 78 -3.37 -17.45 -12.71
C LEU A 78 -4.53 -16.61 -13.23
N ILE A 79 -4.99 -15.62 -12.46
CA ILE A 79 -6.04 -14.70 -12.89
C ILE A 79 -5.58 -13.89 -14.11
N SER A 80 -4.38 -13.33 -14.08
CA SER A 80 -3.80 -12.59 -15.20
C SER A 80 -3.66 -13.47 -16.44
N PHE A 81 -3.21 -14.71 -16.29
CA PHE A 81 -3.09 -15.67 -17.40
C PHE A 81 -4.45 -15.95 -18.03
N ALA A 82 -5.46 -16.27 -17.22
CA ALA A 82 -6.82 -16.52 -17.70
C ALA A 82 -7.42 -15.29 -18.40
N ALA A 83 -7.20 -14.09 -17.85
CA ALA A 83 -7.61 -12.83 -18.45
C ALA A 83 -6.87 -12.50 -19.76
N GLY A 84 -5.70 -13.09 -20.01
CA GLY A 84 -4.94 -12.89 -21.26
C GLY A 84 -5.32 -13.84 -22.40
N LEU A 85 -6.20 -14.84 -22.16
CA LEU A 85 -6.57 -15.81 -23.18
C LEU A 85 -7.52 -15.20 -24.23
N PRO A 86 -7.26 -15.37 -25.54
CA PRO A 86 -8.18 -14.95 -26.60
C PRO A 86 -9.57 -15.58 -26.39
N GLY A 87 -10.63 -14.78 -26.49
CA GLY A 87 -12.02 -15.26 -26.38
C GLY A 87 -12.54 -15.45 -24.95
N ASN A 88 -11.84 -14.99 -23.91
CA ASN A 88 -12.36 -15.00 -22.56
C ASN A 88 -13.58 -14.03 -22.44
N PRO A 89 -14.77 -14.49 -22.00
CA PRO A 89 -15.95 -13.62 -21.85
C PRO A 89 -15.74 -12.45 -20.86
N PHE A 90 -14.75 -12.53 -19.97
CA PHE A 90 -14.38 -11.44 -19.05
C PHE A 90 -13.55 -10.32 -19.71
N THR A 91 -12.96 -10.53 -20.89
CA THR A 91 -12.18 -9.50 -21.61
C THR A 91 -13.02 -8.64 -22.56
N ALA A 92 -14.33 -8.91 -22.66
CA ALA A 92 -15.28 -8.10 -23.42
C ALA A 92 -15.59 -6.73 -22.78
N VAL A 93 -15.16 -6.52 -21.52
CA VAL A 93 -15.28 -5.23 -20.84
C VAL A 93 -14.12 -4.34 -21.26
N ALA A 94 -14.42 -3.13 -21.74
CA ALA A 94 -13.45 -2.16 -22.25
C ALA A 94 -12.18 -2.08 -21.36
N ALA A 95 -11.07 -2.57 -21.89
CA ALA A 95 -9.80 -2.85 -21.20
C ALA A 95 -9.02 -1.60 -20.73
N GLY A 96 -9.67 -0.46 -20.50
CA GLY A 96 -9.01 0.79 -20.14
C GLY A 96 -8.82 0.99 -18.63
N THR A 97 -9.90 0.87 -17.85
CA THR A 97 -9.94 1.36 -16.46
C THR A 97 -10.09 0.27 -15.40
N ALA A 98 -10.75 -0.85 -15.71
CA ALA A 98 -10.99 -1.94 -14.76
C ALA A 98 -9.70 -2.63 -14.26
N ASP A 99 -8.70 -2.75 -15.13
CA ASP A 99 -7.50 -3.54 -14.86
C ASP A 99 -6.46 -2.84 -13.98
N ILE A 100 -6.47 -1.50 -13.92
CA ILE A 100 -5.62 -0.73 -12.99
C ILE A 100 -6.17 -0.87 -11.57
N ALA A 101 -7.48 -0.64 -11.39
CA ALA A 101 -8.14 -0.84 -10.10
C ALA A 101 -7.97 -2.28 -9.59
N GLN A 102 -8.05 -3.28 -10.49
CA GLN A 102 -7.80 -4.68 -10.14
C GLN A 102 -6.35 -4.93 -9.70
N TYR A 103 -5.35 -4.41 -10.44
CA TYR A 103 -3.94 -4.54 -10.06
C TYR A 103 -3.66 -3.95 -8.67
N PHE A 104 -4.14 -2.73 -8.42
CA PHE A 104 -3.99 -2.10 -7.12
C PHE A 104 -4.87 -2.76 -6.05
N GLY A 105 -5.99 -3.37 -6.43
CA GLY A 105 -6.81 -4.20 -5.55
C GLY A 105 -6.04 -5.41 -5.03
N PHE A 106 -5.32 -6.11 -5.90
CA PHE A 106 -4.44 -7.20 -5.47
C PHE A 106 -3.29 -6.73 -4.58
N ALA A 107 -2.69 -5.57 -4.89
CA ALA A 107 -1.65 -4.98 -4.06
C ALA A 107 -2.18 -4.60 -2.66
N LEU A 108 -3.39 -4.02 -2.59
CA LEU A 108 -4.09 -3.73 -1.34
C LEU A 108 -4.44 -4.99 -0.55
N ASN A 109 -4.88 -6.05 -1.21
CA ASN A 109 -5.16 -7.31 -0.53
C ASN A 109 -3.88 -7.92 0.07
N LEU A 110 -2.80 -7.97 -0.71
CA LEU A 110 -1.51 -8.46 -0.24
C LEU A 110 -0.98 -7.63 0.93
N SER A 111 -1.11 -6.30 0.87
CA SER A 111 -0.62 -5.43 1.93
C SER A 111 -1.36 -5.64 3.25
N GLN A 112 -2.68 -5.85 3.22
CA GLN A 112 -3.48 -6.19 4.40
C GLN A 112 -3.00 -7.51 5.02
N GLN A 113 -2.83 -8.57 4.24
CA GLN A 113 -2.39 -9.87 4.78
C GLN A 113 -1.00 -9.79 5.44
N ILE A 114 -0.07 -9.06 4.81
CA ILE A 114 1.25 -8.83 5.40
C ILE A 114 1.14 -7.98 6.66
N ALA A 115 0.38 -6.89 6.64
CA ALA A 115 0.18 -6.02 7.79
C ALA A 115 -0.40 -6.80 8.99
N TYR A 116 -1.45 -7.60 8.77
CA TYR A 116 -2.08 -8.40 9.82
C TYR A 116 -1.16 -9.49 10.35
N LEU A 117 -0.35 -10.11 9.49
CA LEU A 117 0.69 -11.04 9.92
C LEU A 117 1.68 -10.39 10.89
N PHE A 118 2.04 -9.12 10.66
CA PHE A 118 2.93 -8.35 11.51
C PHE A 118 2.22 -7.59 12.64
N GLY A 119 0.96 -7.95 12.92
CA GLY A 119 0.23 -7.52 14.11
C GLY A 119 -0.54 -6.21 13.95
N GLU A 120 -0.65 -5.66 12.75
CA GLU A 120 -1.51 -4.50 12.51
C GLU A 120 -2.99 -4.83 12.78
N ASP A 121 -3.73 -3.82 13.21
CA ASP A 121 -5.18 -3.87 13.33
C ASP A 121 -5.87 -3.89 11.95
N GLU A 122 -7.19 -4.11 11.97
CA GLU A 122 -8.03 -4.12 10.76
C GLU A 122 -7.88 -2.80 9.99
N LEU A 123 -7.53 -2.88 8.70
CA LEU A 123 -7.27 -1.70 7.88
C LEU A 123 -8.57 -0.98 7.52
N PHE A 124 -9.60 -1.71 7.11
CA PHE A 124 -10.89 -1.12 6.72
C PHE A 124 -11.89 -1.27 7.87
N VAL A 125 -12.11 -0.19 8.61
CA VAL A 125 -13.06 -0.14 9.74
C VAL A 125 -14.34 0.60 9.32
N GLY A 126 -15.50 0.00 9.58
CA GLY A 126 -16.81 0.60 9.32
C GLY A 126 -17.48 0.15 8.02
N GLU A 127 -18.77 0.47 7.89
CA GLU A 127 -19.59 0.20 6.71
C GLU A 127 -19.74 1.48 5.89
N GLY A 128 -19.17 1.49 4.68
CA GLY A 128 -19.21 2.67 3.81
C GLY A 128 -18.38 2.52 2.55
N LYS A 129 -18.70 3.34 1.54
CA LYS A 129 -17.90 3.45 0.31
C LYS A 129 -16.69 4.36 0.48
N GLU A 130 -16.77 5.31 1.42
CA GLU A 130 -15.70 6.26 1.67
C GLU A 130 -14.62 5.65 2.57
N ILE A 131 -13.38 5.74 2.11
CA ILE A 131 -12.20 5.36 2.88
C ILE A 131 -11.85 6.56 3.77
N SER A 132 -11.79 6.36 5.09
CA SER A 132 -11.37 7.43 6.01
C SER A 132 -9.94 7.89 5.72
N GLU A 133 -9.63 9.13 6.05
CA GLU A 133 -8.31 9.73 5.82
C GLU A 133 -7.18 8.87 6.41
N GLU A 134 -7.38 8.34 7.61
CA GLU A 134 -6.43 7.43 8.26
C GLU A 134 -6.12 6.19 7.41
N VAL A 135 -7.17 5.56 6.87
CA VAL A 135 -7.02 4.35 6.04
C VAL A 135 -6.32 4.70 4.73
N GLN A 136 -6.63 5.86 4.12
CA GLN A 136 -5.92 6.34 2.92
C GLN A 136 -4.42 6.49 3.18
N ILE A 137 -4.05 7.06 4.31
CA ILE A 137 -2.64 7.26 4.70
C ILE A 137 -1.93 5.92 4.90
N ARG A 138 -2.55 4.97 5.61
CA ARG A 138 -1.99 3.62 5.80
C ARG A 138 -1.81 2.90 4.47
N ILE A 139 -2.79 3.01 3.57
CA ILE A 139 -2.70 2.50 2.20
C ILE A 139 -1.50 3.13 1.46
N ILE A 140 -1.37 4.46 1.49
CA ILE A 140 -0.25 5.17 0.85
C ILE A 140 1.09 4.69 1.41
N ALA A 141 1.19 4.46 2.73
CA ALA A 141 2.39 3.93 3.34
C ALA A 141 2.71 2.51 2.84
N TYR A 142 1.77 1.58 2.92
CA TYR A 142 1.99 0.18 2.53
C TYR A 142 2.29 0.06 1.03
N ILE A 143 1.48 0.70 0.19
CA ILE A 143 1.64 0.69 -1.26
C ILE A 143 2.92 1.44 -1.67
N GLY A 144 3.25 2.53 -0.98
CA GLY A 144 4.51 3.25 -1.16
C GLY A 144 5.72 2.36 -0.91
N VAL A 145 5.71 1.59 0.18
CA VAL A 145 6.78 0.62 0.49
C VAL A 145 6.85 -0.47 -0.59
N MET A 146 5.71 -1.04 -0.97
CA MET A 146 5.63 -2.04 -2.05
C MET A 146 6.18 -1.50 -3.37
N PHE A 147 6.09 -0.19 -3.63
CA PHE A 147 6.67 0.42 -4.82
C PHE A 147 8.07 1.02 -4.64
N GLY A 148 8.67 0.91 -3.45
CA GLY A 148 9.98 1.48 -3.15
C GLY A 148 9.98 3.02 -3.19
N ALA A 149 8.87 3.67 -2.84
CA ALA A 149 8.80 5.12 -2.75
C ALA A 149 9.68 5.61 -1.59
N GLY A 150 10.53 6.61 -1.84
CA GLY A 150 11.37 7.22 -0.80
C GLY A 150 10.54 7.73 0.38
N GLY A 151 11.01 7.49 1.60
CA GLY A 151 10.32 7.91 2.82
C GLY A 151 9.08 7.08 3.21
N SER A 152 8.63 6.14 2.38
CA SER A 152 7.47 5.28 2.68
C SER A 152 7.68 4.36 3.88
N ALA A 153 8.90 3.87 4.12
CA ALA A 153 9.23 3.07 5.30
C ALA A 153 9.08 3.87 6.61
N VAL A 154 9.51 5.14 6.58
CA VAL A 154 9.34 6.08 7.69
C VAL A 154 7.86 6.38 7.90
N LEU A 155 7.11 6.61 6.81
CA LEU A 155 5.68 6.83 6.89
C LEU A 155 4.96 5.62 7.49
N LEU A 156 5.30 4.40 7.05
CA LEU A 156 4.77 3.15 7.58
C LEU A 156 5.02 3.05 9.09
N ASN A 157 6.24 3.35 9.54
CA ASN A 157 6.55 3.32 10.97
C ASN A 157 5.65 4.26 11.79
N LYS A 158 5.35 5.45 11.25
CA LYS A 158 4.53 6.47 11.93
C LYS A 158 3.03 6.13 11.98
N VAL A 159 2.49 5.50 10.93
CA VAL A 159 1.04 5.32 10.76
C VAL A 159 0.56 3.92 11.15
N SER A 160 1.50 3.05 11.52
CA SER A 160 1.25 1.67 11.88
C SER A 160 0.55 1.57 13.24
N LYS A 161 -0.49 0.73 13.29
CA LYS A 161 -1.35 0.51 14.45
C LYS A 161 -1.31 -0.96 14.84
N THR A 162 -0.37 -1.30 15.71
CA THR A 162 -0.17 -2.69 16.15
C THR A 162 -1.12 -3.02 17.30
N VAL A 163 -1.76 -4.20 17.24
CA VAL A 163 -2.59 -4.74 18.31
C VAL A 163 -1.68 -5.38 19.38
N GLY A 164 -1.96 -5.18 20.68
CA GLY A 164 -1.37 -5.98 21.78
C GLY A 164 -0.69 -5.20 22.92
N ALA A 165 -0.69 -5.81 24.12
CA ALA A 165 -0.29 -5.22 25.41
C ALA A 165 1.23 -4.97 25.61
N ASN A 166 2.10 -5.43 24.70
CA ASN A 166 3.56 -5.25 24.80
C ASN A 166 4.08 -3.94 24.18
N ILE A 167 3.19 -3.00 23.84
CA ILE A 167 3.53 -1.59 23.53
C ILE A 167 3.99 -0.84 24.81
N GLY A 168 4.00 -1.50 25.97
CA GLY A 168 4.54 -0.95 27.21
C GLY A 168 6.05 -0.77 27.16
N LYS A 169 6.54 0.34 26.59
CA LYS A 169 7.53 1.28 27.19
C LYS A 169 8.30 2.19 26.21
N LYS A 170 8.22 2.01 24.89
CA LYS A 170 9.11 2.75 23.96
C LYS A 170 8.47 3.63 22.89
N VAL A 171 7.18 3.51 22.62
CA VAL A 171 6.50 4.43 21.70
C VAL A 171 5.78 5.49 22.51
N ALA A 172 6.55 6.38 23.14
CA ALA A 172 6.01 7.69 23.48
C ALA A 172 5.71 8.37 22.15
N MET A 173 4.49 8.16 21.64
CA MET A 173 4.02 8.82 20.43
C MET A 173 4.12 10.32 20.68
N GLN A 174 5.17 10.95 20.16
CA GLN A 174 5.07 12.35 19.78
C GLN A 174 3.84 12.40 18.88
N ALA A 175 2.76 13.00 19.39
CA ALA A 175 1.60 13.34 18.59
C ALA A 175 2.12 14.26 17.49
N LEU A 176 2.48 13.67 16.35
CA LEU A 176 2.99 14.43 15.24
C LEU A 176 1.78 15.21 14.71
N THR A 177 1.78 16.51 14.96
CA THR A 177 0.76 17.42 14.42
C THR A 177 0.66 17.20 12.91
N LYS A 178 -0.56 17.16 12.36
CA LYS A 178 -0.83 16.86 10.93
C LYS A 178 0.13 17.61 9.99
N THR A 179 0.54 18.82 10.34
CA THR A 179 1.52 19.66 9.64
C THR A 179 2.88 19.02 9.35
N THR A 180 3.41 18.13 10.21
CA THR A 180 4.80 17.65 10.07
C THR A 180 4.95 16.43 9.18
N TRP A 181 3.89 15.63 8.97
CA TRP A 181 3.98 14.37 8.21
C TRP A 181 3.09 14.33 6.96
N TYR A 182 2.10 15.21 6.81
CA TYR A 182 1.34 15.28 5.55
C TYR A 182 2.18 15.56 4.31
N PRO A 183 3.25 16.40 4.35
CA PRO A 183 4.13 16.54 3.21
C PRO A 183 4.77 15.21 2.79
N LEU A 184 5.15 14.36 3.76
CA LEU A 184 5.65 13.02 3.47
C LEU A 184 4.59 12.12 2.82
N VAL A 185 3.33 12.20 3.27
CA VAL A 185 2.21 11.48 2.64
C VAL A 185 2.03 11.92 1.19
N LYS A 186 1.98 13.23 0.94
CA LYS A 186 1.82 13.80 -0.41
C LYS A 186 2.94 13.34 -1.34
N LYS A 187 4.19 13.35 -0.88
CA LYS A 187 5.35 12.86 -1.64
C LYS A 187 5.27 11.38 -1.99
N VAL A 188 4.97 10.53 -1.00
CA VAL A 188 4.82 9.09 -1.24
C VAL A 188 3.66 8.84 -2.21
N ALA A 189 2.53 9.54 -2.03
CA ALA A 189 1.39 9.48 -2.94
C ALA A 189 1.75 9.96 -4.36
N ALA A 190 2.53 11.03 -4.51
CA ALA A 190 2.97 11.50 -5.82
C ALA A 190 3.77 10.42 -6.58
N VAL A 191 4.68 9.72 -5.90
CA VAL A 191 5.42 8.59 -6.48
C VAL A 191 4.47 7.47 -6.93
N ILE A 192 3.48 7.12 -6.10
CA ILE A 192 2.46 6.12 -6.45
C ILE A 192 1.63 6.61 -7.65
N GLY A 193 1.19 7.86 -7.67
CA GLY A 193 0.43 8.49 -8.75
C GLY A 193 1.18 8.42 -10.07
N VAL A 194 2.49 8.73 -10.07
CA VAL A 194 3.34 8.58 -11.27
C VAL A 194 3.36 7.14 -11.76
N LYS A 195 3.44 6.15 -10.86
CA LYS A 195 3.39 4.74 -11.24
C LYS A 195 2.03 4.32 -11.79
N ILE A 196 0.93 4.81 -11.21
CA ILE A 196 -0.43 4.61 -11.74
C ILE A 196 -0.50 5.16 -13.17
N THR A 197 -0.12 6.43 -13.36
CA THR A 197 -0.18 7.10 -14.67
C THR A 197 0.68 6.40 -15.71
N LYS A 198 1.93 6.02 -15.38
CA LYS A 198 2.80 5.28 -16.31
C LYS A 198 2.16 3.97 -16.74
N LYS A 199 1.61 3.19 -15.79
CA LYS A 199 0.97 1.90 -16.08
C LYS A 199 -0.29 2.06 -16.94
N THR A 200 -1.04 3.15 -16.76
CA THR A 200 -2.17 3.50 -17.62
C THR A 200 -1.72 3.82 -19.05
N VAL A 201 -0.66 4.63 -19.22
CA VAL A 201 -0.13 5.02 -20.55
C VAL A 201 0.47 3.83 -21.29
N GLU A 202 1.31 3.01 -20.63
CA GLU A 202 1.92 1.80 -21.21
C GLU A 202 0.87 0.87 -21.81
N LYS A 203 -0.26 0.74 -21.13
CA LYS A 203 -1.34 -0.15 -21.54
C LYS A 203 -2.13 0.39 -22.74
N THR A 204 -2.37 1.70 -22.81
CA THR A 204 -3.03 2.33 -23.97
C THR A 204 -2.23 2.08 -25.25
N ILE A 205 -0.89 2.11 -25.15
CA ILE A 205 0.00 1.82 -26.28
C ILE A 205 0.00 0.32 -26.61
N ALA A 206 0.05 -0.56 -25.59
CA ALA A 206 0.03 -2.02 -25.79
C ALA A 206 -1.27 -2.52 -26.45
N ASN A 207 -2.41 -1.90 -26.16
CA ASN A 207 -3.70 -2.24 -26.79
C ASN A 207 -3.77 -1.89 -28.29
N ALA A 208 -2.84 -1.07 -28.82
CA ALA A 208 -2.78 -0.71 -30.24
C ALA A 208 -2.00 -1.71 -31.10
N VAL A 209 -1.24 -2.64 -30.50
CA VAL A 209 -0.45 -3.65 -31.21
C VAL A 209 -0.84 -5.06 -30.70
N PRO A 210 -1.76 -5.77 -31.39
CA PRO A 210 -2.32 -7.06 -30.93
C PRO A 210 -1.32 -8.23 -30.86
N ILE A 211 -0.08 -8.05 -31.30
CA ILE A 211 0.81 -9.15 -31.70
C ILE A 211 1.70 -9.67 -30.55
N LEU A 212 1.67 -9.05 -29.36
CA LEU A 212 2.46 -9.50 -28.18
C LEU A 212 1.62 -10.06 -27.02
N GLY A 213 0.31 -10.24 -27.21
CA GLY A 213 -0.67 -10.40 -26.13
C GLY A 213 -0.66 -11.71 -25.32
N GLY A 214 0.05 -12.75 -25.73
CA GLY A 214 -0.08 -14.10 -25.12
C GLY A 214 1.01 -14.52 -24.12
N LEU A 215 2.17 -13.85 -24.09
CA LEU A 215 3.34 -14.29 -23.31
C LEU A 215 3.64 -13.43 -22.07
N ILE A 216 2.89 -12.35 -21.86
CA ILE A 216 3.12 -11.40 -20.76
C ILE A 216 2.30 -11.76 -19.50
N SER A 217 1.29 -12.62 -19.62
CA SER A 217 0.34 -12.90 -18.55
C SER A 217 0.81 -14.04 -17.64
N GLY A 218 0.59 -13.86 -16.33
CA GLY A 218 1.10 -14.73 -15.27
C GLY A 218 2.54 -14.42 -14.85
N GLY A 219 3.52 -14.69 -15.72
CA GLY A 219 4.95 -14.56 -15.40
C GLY A 219 5.37 -13.14 -14.99
N LEU A 220 4.95 -12.10 -15.71
CA LEU A 220 5.28 -10.71 -15.35
C LEU A 220 4.59 -10.27 -14.05
N THR A 221 3.39 -10.79 -13.76
CA THR A 221 2.72 -10.57 -12.47
C THR A 221 3.53 -11.22 -11.35
N TYR A 222 4.09 -12.40 -11.61
CA TYR A 222 4.96 -13.09 -10.67
C TYR A 222 6.20 -12.27 -10.30
N PHE A 223 6.91 -11.75 -11.31
CA PHE A 223 8.12 -10.95 -11.11
C PHE A 223 7.89 -9.61 -10.42
N THR A 224 6.67 -9.07 -10.46
CA THR A 224 6.37 -7.78 -9.85
C THR A 224 5.85 -7.92 -8.43
N PHE A 225 4.95 -8.86 -8.14
CA PHE A 225 4.35 -8.99 -6.79
C PHE A 225 5.31 -9.54 -5.74
N GLN A 226 6.24 -10.42 -6.12
CA GLN A 226 7.26 -10.97 -5.24
C GLN A 226 8.10 -9.88 -4.53
N PRO A 227 8.83 -9.01 -5.25
CA PRO A 227 9.64 -7.98 -4.61
C PRO A 227 8.78 -6.95 -3.87
N MET A 228 7.58 -6.63 -4.36
CA MET A 228 6.65 -5.72 -3.68
C MET A 228 6.27 -6.22 -2.28
N GLY A 229 5.82 -7.47 -2.19
CA GLY A 229 5.47 -8.09 -0.92
C GLY A 229 6.69 -8.26 -0.01
N GLY A 230 7.84 -8.63 -0.57
CA GLY A 230 9.11 -8.75 0.15
C GLY A 230 9.52 -7.45 0.82
N MET A 231 9.51 -6.33 0.09
CA MET A 231 9.83 -5.00 0.65
C MET A 231 8.91 -4.61 1.80
N LEU A 232 7.61 -4.90 1.70
CA LEU A 232 6.66 -4.61 2.77
C LEU A 232 6.94 -5.46 4.01
N ALA A 233 7.13 -6.77 3.83
CA ALA A 233 7.45 -7.68 4.93
C ALA A 233 8.77 -7.30 5.61
N ASP A 234 9.82 -7.00 4.84
CA ASP A 234 11.12 -6.56 5.35
C ASP A 234 10.99 -5.24 6.12
N THR A 235 10.15 -4.31 5.66
CA THR A 235 9.92 -3.04 6.35
C THR A 235 9.20 -3.25 7.68
N PHE A 236 8.23 -4.16 7.77
CA PHE A 236 7.62 -4.52 9.06
C PHE A 236 8.60 -5.20 10.01
N VAL A 237 9.51 -6.05 9.50
CA VAL A 237 10.60 -6.63 10.32
C VAL A 237 11.49 -5.54 10.90
N LYS A 238 11.94 -4.59 10.07
CA LYS A 238 12.73 -3.43 10.51
C LYS A 238 12.01 -2.61 11.57
N LYS A 239 10.70 -2.37 11.39
CA LYS A 239 9.87 -1.70 12.39
C LYS A 239 9.87 -2.42 13.73
N ILE A 240 9.63 -3.73 13.74
CA ILE A 240 9.56 -4.50 15.00
C ILE A 240 10.93 -4.54 15.69
N ASN A 241 12.01 -4.53 14.93
CA ASN A 241 13.37 -4.49 15.48
C ASN A 241 13.78 -3.11 16.02
N GLY A 242 12.99 -2.06 15.77
CA GLY A 242 13.31 -0.69 16.19
C GLY A 242 14.30 0.02 15.27
N ASP A 243 14.49 -0.44 14.04
CA ASP A 243 15.48 0.12 13.10
C ASP A 243 15.14 1.56 12.67
N PHE A 244 13.94 2.05 12.98
CA PHE A 244 13.47 3.40 12.72
C PHE A 244 13.45 4.30 13.97
N ASP A 245 13.89 3.79 15.14
CA ASP A 245 13.84 4.49 16.43
C ASP A 245 14.99 5.49 16.64
N GLY A 246 15.95 5.55 15.72
CA GLY A 246 16.94 6.64 15.67
C GLY A 246 16.28 7.95 15.24
N GLU A 247 16.85 9.11 15.65
CA GLU A 247 16.40 10.40 15.11
C GLU A 247 16.39 10.34 13.58
N LEU A 248 15.21 10.52 13.00
CA LEU A 248 14.99 10.41 11.57
C LEU A 248 15.65 11.59 10.86
N GLU A 249 16.91 11.45 10.45
CA GLU A 249 17.53 12.37 9.53
C GLU A 249 16.97 12.10 8.12
N LEU A 250 16.30 13.11 7.56
CA LEU A 250 15.92 13.08 6.16
C LEU A 250 17.19 12.97 5.32
N THR A 251 17.19 12.11 4.31
CA THR A 251 18.31 12.06 3.36
C THR A 251 18.45 13.41 2.68
N GLU A 252 19.67 13.83 2.34
CA GLU A 252 19.90 15.08 1.60
C GLU A 252 19.12 15.10 0.29
N ALA A 253 18.95 13.96 -0.38
CA ALA A 253 18.10 13.83 -1.57
C ALA A 253 16.61 14.11 -1.27
N PHE A 254 16.10 13.67 -0.11
CA PHE A 254 14.74 13.96 0.29
C PHE A 254 14.58 15.41 0.77
N LYS A 255 15.56 15.96 1.50
CA LYS A 255 15.60 17.39 1.88
C LYS A 255 15.63 18.28 0.62
N ALA A 256 16.49 17.97 -0.34
CA ALA A 256 16.53 18.63 -1.63
C ALA A 256 15.18 18.55 -2.34
N SER A 257 14.50 17.40 -2.31
CA SER A 257 13.14 17.31 -2.87
C SER A 257 12.09 18.13 -2.10
N LEU A 258 12.32 18.49 -0.83
CA LEU A 258 11.44 19.39 -0.05
C LEU A 258 11.72 20.85 -0.38
N GLU A 259 12.98 21.19 -0.65
CA GLU A 259 13.40 22.53 -1.06
C GLU A 259 13.01 22.83 -2.50
N GLU A 260 13.16 21.86 -3.40
CA GLU A 260 12.71 21.93 -4.80
C GLU A 260 11.18 22.16 -4.88
N GLU A 261 10.43 21.60 -3.92
CA GLU A 261 8.98 21.82 -3.79
C GLU A 261 8.63 23.24 -3.28
N LYS A 262 9.49 23.86 -2.46
CA LYS A 262 9.37 25.27 -2.06
C LYS A 262 9.75 26.22 -3.21
N GLU A 263 10.76 25.89 -4.00
CA GLU A 263 11.20 26.72 -5.13
C GLU A 263 10.25 26.66 -6.33
N LEU A 264 9.48 25.58 -6.48
CA LEU A 264 8.48 25.41 -7.55
C LEU A 264 7.12 26.07 -7.27
N GLY A 265 6.94 26.79 -6.16
CA GLY A 265 5.83 27.74 -5.97
C GLY A 265 4.41 27.14 -6.03
N ILE A 266 4.11 26.13 -5.21
CA ILE A 266 2.70 25.86 -4.86
C ILE A 266 2.32 26.83 -3.76
N ILE A 267 1.73 27.95 -4.20
CA ILE A 267 1.23 29.05 -3.37
C ILE A 267 0.25 28.51 -2.33
N GLU A 268 0.57 28.69 -1.05
CA GLU A 268 -0.41 28.72 0.03
C GLU A 268 -1.38 29.85 -0.30
N ALA A 269 -2.62 29.51 -0.67
CA ALA A 269 -3.68 30.50 -0.76
C ALA A 269 -3.86 31.10 0.65
N GLU A 270 -3.50 32.38 0.78
CA GLU A 270 -3.80 33.23 1.93
C GLU A 270 -5.30 33.11 2.27
N PHE A 271 -5.61 32.54 3.42
CA PHE A 271 -6.87 32.81 4.10
C PHE A 271 -6.80 34.24 4.64
N THR A 272 -7.32 35.20 3.88
CA THR A 272 -7.75 36.48 4.45
C THR A 272 -9.19 36.32 4.90
N GLU A 273 -9.40 36.31 6.21
CA GLU A 273 -10.72 36.53 6.82
C GLU A 273 -11.24 37.89 6.35
N ALA A 274 -12.31 37.89 5.55
CA ALA A 274 -13.16 39.04 5.43
C ALA A 274 -14.10 39.04 6.65
N SER A 275 -13.70 39.73 7.72
CA SER A 275 -14.63 40.13 8.77
C SER A 275 -15.61 41.15 8.21
N GLU A 276 -16.89 40.87 8.43
CA GLU A 276 -18.03 41.71 8.11
C GLU A 276 -17.97 43.10 8.77
N SER A 277 -18.62 44.05 8.09
CA SER A 277 -19.02 45.44 8.47
C SER A 277 -17.95 46.54 8.53
#